data_AF-A0A2T6LGN4-F1
#
_entry.id   AF-A0A2T6LGN4-F1
#
_cell.length_a   1.000
_cell.length_b   1.000
_cell.length_c   1.000
_cell.angle_alpha   90.00
_cell.angle_beta   90.00
_cell.angle_gamma   90.00
#
_symmetry.space_group_name_H-M   'P 1'
#
loop_
_entity.id
_entity.type
_entity.pdbx_description
1 polymer ?
#
loop_
_entity_poly.entity_id
_entity_poly.type
_entity_poly.pdbx_seq_one_letter_code
_entity_poly.pdbx_strand_id
1 'polypeptide(L)'
;MASRHSNRRGLAVLAALAAVLGLAVGTQVAQVAQAPRAEAFSTPYWFSQAHGEHEKITRAALACPEDQPSDGVCFEEDSMDVLAGYRSYWGGVNAPDLPAWLGGYEADNPAAHCDNADYIRPEDNEGAPYPRTRAEASDQLVACLQHLRNRFHGAADNAGQVFDDDGELSNWETQSACTDTAPPGEGARAKCRFVDLFGRTLHGVQDFYSHSNWVDRNNGNDATDLENPPGMYRSEVFPLMSFRLPLSPPSDVPEQLATGCFPSDECEGRIKHDETLNKDTAEIDPVTGQVTLDGTSARGQILDNQQRAVTWAIADTRRQWAAMRDEIRARYGEERGETIICALTHDTPVANWPWTTGDCEA
;
A
#
# COMPACT_ATOMS: atom_id res chain seq x y z
N MET A 1 -18.27 91.20 -31.88
CA MET A 1 -18.79 89.93 -31.32
C MET A 1 -17.69 88.90 -31.40
N ALA A 2 -17.43 88.19 -30.30
CA ALA A 2 -16.32 87.27 -30.01
C ALA A 2 -14.91 87.93 -30.00
N SER A 3 -14.45 88.17 -28.77
CA SER A 3 -13.23 88.87 -28.37
C SER A 3 -12.32 87.87 -27.66
N ARG A 4 -11.01 87.87 -28.01
CA ARG A 4 -9.80 87.90 -27.13
C ARG A 4 -9.73 86.91 -25.94
N HIS A 5 -8.61 86.42 -25.41
CA HIS A 5 -7.15 86.59 -25.50
C HIS A 5 -6.58 85.35 -24.75
N SER A 6 -5.51 84.70 -25.21
CA SER A 6 -4.11 84.95 -24.84
C SER A 6 -3.74 84.77 -23.35
N ASN A 7 -2.78 83.85 -23.13
CA ASN A 7 -1.52 84.00 -22.37
C ASN A 7 -1.42 83.73 -20.85
N ARG A 8 -0.24 83.13 -20.57
CA ARG A 8 0.68 83.30 -19.41
C ARG A 8 0.27 82.61 -18.10
N ARG A 9 1.07 81.65 -17.60
CA ARG A 9 2.35 81.76 -16.88
C ARG A 9 2.24 82.49 -15.53
N GLY A 10 2.66 81.80 -14.47
CA GLY A 10 2.97 82.30 -13.12
C GLY A 10 2.24 81.50 -12.04
N LEU A 11 2.78 81.13 -10.87
CA LEU A 11 4.04 81.30 -10.13
C LEU A 11 4.00 80.16 -9.06
N ALA A 12 5.03 79.32 -8.88
CA ALA A 12 6.15 79.46 -7.92
C ALA A 12 5.77 79.51 -6.43
N VAL A 13 6.13 78.45 -5.66
CA VAL A 13 6.60 78.45 -4.25
C VAL A 13 7.40 77.14 -4.06
N LEU A 14 8.74 77.13 -4.08
CA LEU A 14 9.71 77.29 -2.98
C LEU A 14 9.70 76.21 -1.87
N ALA A 15 10.82 75.46 -1.81
CA ALA A 15 11.59 75.00 -0.62
C ALA A 15 10.89 74.10 0.43
N ALA A 16 11.52 73.18 1.15
CA ALA A 16 12.82 72.51 1.17
C ALA A 16 12.75 71.43 2.28
N LEU A 17 13.68 70.46 2.25
CA LEU A 17 14.21 69.68 3.40
C LEU A 17 13.26 68.73 4.17
N ALA A 18 13.51 67.42 4.09
CA ALA A 18 14.35 66.71 5.07
C ALA A 18 14.17 65.20 4.91
N ALA A 19 15.29 64.49 4.75
CA ALA A 19 15.36 63.05 4.73
C ALA A 19 15.18 62.48 6.14
N VAL A 20 14.42 61.38 6.28
CA VAL A 20 14.66 60.35 7.29
C VAL A 20 14.51 58.97 6.66
N LEU A 21 15.51 58.15 6.97
CA LEU A 21 15.78 56.80 6.54
C LEU A 21 14.61 55.83 6.74
N GLY A 22 14.52 54.87 5.81
CA GLY A 22 13.71 53.67 5.96
C GLY A 22 13.89 52.70 4.79
N LEU A 23 15.15 52.41 4.39
CA LEU A 23 15.44 51.32 3.46
C LEU A 23 15.25 49.99 4.22
N ALA A 24 14.01 49.50 4.23
CA ALA A 24 13.76 48.08 4.49
C ALA A 24 14.15 47.31 3.22
N VAL A 25 15.41 46.87 3.17
CA VAL A 25 15.82 45.80 2.24
C VAL A 25 15.14 44.53 2.74
N GLY A 26 13.94 44.28 2.24
CA GLY A 26 13.27 43.01 2.41
C GLY A 26 14.07 41.94 1.67
N THR A 27 14.96 41.26 2.37
CA THR A 27 15.45 39.94 1.96
C THR A 27 14.24 39.02 1.92
N GLN A 28 13.65 38.84 0.74
CA GLN A 28 12.80 37.69 0.50
C GLN A 28 13.71 36.47 0.52
N VAL A 29 13.81 35.87 1.70
CA VAL A 29 14.21 34.47 1.81
C VAL A 29 13.09 33.72 1.08
N ALA A 30 13.35 33.30 -0.15
CA ALA A 30 12.54 32.30 -0.79
C ALA A 30 12.58 31.09 0.15
N GLN A 31 11.53 30.91 0.94
CA GLN A 31 11.28 29.63 1.58
C GLN A 31 11.08 28.66 0.42
N VAL A 32 12.13 27.88 0.13
CA VAL A 32 11.97 26.63 -0.59
C VAL A 32 11.03 25.84 0.31
N ALA A 33 9.76 25.80 -0.06
CA ALA A 33 8.81 24.88 0.54
C ALA A 33 9.41 23.50 0.28
N GLN A 34 9.99 22.89 1.30
CA GLN A 34 10.24 21.45 1.28
C GLN A 34 8.86 20.84 1.08
N ALA A 35 8.66 20.17 -0.05
CA ALA A 35 7.49 19.33 -0.22
C ALA A 35 7.47 18.36 0.98
N PRO A 36 6.33 18.19 1.66
CA PRO A 36 6.21 17.11 2.64
C PRO A 36 6.56 15.81 1.91
N ARG A 37 7.46 15.00 2.49
CA ARG A 37 7.66 13.61 2.06
C ARG A 37 6.30 12.95 2.10
N ALA A 38 5.85 12.39 0.99
CA ALA A 38 4.64 11.59 1.04
C ALA A 38 5.01 10.28 1.74
N GLU A 39 4.13 9.87 2.64
CA GLU A 39 4.23 8.59 3.32
C GLU A 39 3.41 7.63 2.45
N ALA A 40 4.08 6.66 1.84
CA ALA A 40 3.45 5.49 1.27
C ALA A 40 2.59 4.81 2.32
N PHE A 41 1.34 4.51 1.97
CA PHE A 41 0.26 3.92 2.76
C PHE A 41 0.40 3.80 4.30
N SER A 42 -0.58 4.31 5.06
CA SER A 42 -1.27 3.69 6.21
C SER A 42 -1.99 4.69 7.11
N THR A 43 -2.98 4.15 7.83
CA THR A 43 -3.45 4.44 9.21
C THR A 43 -4.87 4.89 9.42
N PRO A 44 -5.44 4.57 10.60
CA PRO A 44 -6.66 5.19 11.08
C PRO A 44 -6.58 6.73 11.12
N TYR A 45 -7.14 7.39 10.11
CA TYR A 45 -7.69 8.76 10.00
C TYR A 45 -6.94 9.98 10.61
N TRP A 46 -5.85 9.82 11.37
CA TRP A 46 -5.38 10.83 12.33
C TRP A 46 -4.09 11.55 11.90
N PHE A 47 -3.24 10.95 11.06
CA PHE A 47 -1.91 11.50 10.74
C PHE A 47 -1.58 11.59 9.24
N SER A 48 -2.44 12.30 8.49
CA SER A 48 -2.19 12.81 7.12
C SER A 48 -2.36 11.88 5.92
N GLN A 49 -3.01 10.73 6.08
CA GLN A 49 -3.25 9.77 5.00
C GLN A 49 -4.75 9.51 4.85
N ALA A 50 -5.26 9.55 3.62
CA ALA A 50 -6.60 10.07 3.40
C ALA A 50 -7.73 9.04 3.61
N HIS A 51 -7.56 7.74 3.25
CA HIS A 51 -8.73 6.85 3.13
C HIS A 51 -8.61 5.40 3.63
N GLY A 52 -7.45 4.86 4.05
CA GLY A 52 -7.37 3.50 4.62
C GLY A 52 -7.51 2.41 3.55
N GLU A 53 -6.74 2.55 2.48
CA GLU A 53 -6.89 1.83 1.23
C GLU A 53 -6.57 0.33 1.37
N HIS A 54 -5.52 -0.04 2.13
CA HIS A 54 -5.22 -1.44 2.45
C HIS A 54 -6.35 -2.15 3.19
N GLU A 55 -6.93 -1.48 4.18
CA GLU A 55 -8.10 -1.98 4.90
C GLU A 55 -9.23 -2.27 3.91
N LYS A 56 -9.57 -1.28 3.07
CA LYS A 56 -10.69 -1.36 2.12
C LYS A 56 -10.47 -2.42 1.03
N ILE A 57 -9.26 -2.54 0.48
CA ILE A 57 -8.90 -3.59 -0.48
C ILE A 57 -9.02 -4.97 0.19
N THR A 58 -8.55 -5.11 1.42
CA THR A 58 -8.58 -6.39 2.16
C THR A 58 -10.02 -6.80 2.47
N ARG A 59 -10.86 -5.87 2.93
CA ARG A 59 -12.30 -6.10 3.15
C ARG A 59 -13.00 -6.49 1.85
N ALA A 60 -12.79 -5.74 0.77
CA ALA A 60 -13.42 -6.04 -0.53
C ALA A 60 -12.97 -7.39 -1.09
N ALA A 61 -11.76 -7.84 -0.74
CA ALA A 61 -11.22 -9.12 -1.14
C ALA A 61 -11.76 -10.28 -0.31
N LEU A 62 -11.80 -10.15 1.02
CA LEU A 62 -11.86 -11.29 1.95
C LEU A 62 -12.96 -11.23 3.00
N ALA A 63 -13.74 -10.15 3.11
CA ALA A 63 -14.80 -10.08 4.12
C ALA A 63 -15.97 -10.97 3.73
N CYS A 64 -16.58 -11.62 4.73
CA CYS A 64 -17.81 -12.36 4.50
C CYS A 64 -18.96 -11.40 4.15
N PRO A 65 -19.90 -11.80 3.27
CA PRO A 65 -21.13 -11.05 3.09
C PRO A 65 -21.90 -10.90 4.41
N GLU A 66 -22.69 -9.83 4.53
CA GLU A 66 -23.54 -9.63 5.71
C GLU A 66 -24.39 -10.88 6.01
N ASP A 67 -24.46 -11.23 7.29
CA ASP A 67 -25.20 -12.37 7.84
C ASP A 67 -24.81 -13.76 7.28
N GLN A 68 -23.64 -13.89 6.65
CA GLN A 68 -23.11 -15.18 6.21
C GLN A 68 -21.89 -15.58 7.06
N PRO A 69 -21.96 -16.73 7.77
CA PRO A 69 -20.79 -17.25 8.45
C PRO A 69 -19.72 -17.63 7.44
N SER A 70 -18.47 -17.65 7.89
CA SER A 70 -17.36 -18.08 7.05
C SER A 70 -17.47 -19.57 6.72
N ASP A 71 -17.18 -19.97 5.48
CA ASP A 71 -16.91 -21.35 5.07
C ASP A 71 -15.39 -21.61 4.95
N GLY A 72 -14.59 -20.75 5.56
CA GLY A 72 -13.14 -20.70 5.38
C GLY A 72 -12.67 -19.96 4.13
N VAL A 73 -13.55 -19.43 3.26
CA VAL A 73 -13.15 -18.60 2.08
C VAL A 73 -13.07 -17.11 2.43
N CYS A 74 -13.86 -16.64 3.38
CA CYS A 74 -13.91 -15.25 3.82
C CYS A 74 -13.67 -15.14 5.34
N PHE A 75 -13.39 -13.95 5.86
CA PHE A 75 -13.23 -13.68 7.29
C PHE A 75 -14.49 -13.01 7.83
N GLU A 76 -14.98 -13.48 8.97
CA GLU A 76 -16.05 -12.85 9.75
C GLU A 76 -15.60 -11.49 10.31
N GLU A 77 -16.52 -10.71 10.86
CA GLU A 77 -16.34 -9.29 11.17
C GLU A 77 -15.15 -9.03 12.10
N ASP A 78 -15.10 -9.67 13.28
CA ASP A 78 -14.00 -9.44 14.24
C ASP A 78 -12.67 -9.96 13.67
N SER A 79 -12.70 -11.08 12.96
CA SER A 79 -11.52 -11.69 12.32
C SER A 79 -10.96 -10.81 11.21
N MET A 80 -11.85 -10.19 10.44
CA MET A 80 -11.52 -9.22 9.41
C MET A 80 -10.97 -7.94 10.01
N ASP A 81 -11.54 -7.44 11.11
CA ASP A 81 -11.03 -6.25 11.80
C ASP A 81 -9.60 -6.42 12.28
N VAL A 82 -9.21 -7.63 12.68
CA VAL A 82 -7.83 -7.92 13.04
C VAL A 82 -6.90 -7.96 11.81
N LEU A 83 -7.36 -8.53 10.70
CA LEU A 83 -6.57 -8.64 9.48
C LEU A 83 -6.42 -7.28 8.78
N ALA A 84 -7.54 -6.61 8.50
CA ALA A 84 -7.64 -5.38 7.72
C ALA A 84 -7.40 -4.12 8.54
N GLY A 85 -7.63 -4.16 9.86
CA GLY A 85 -7.68 -2.97 10.68
C GLY A 85 -9.01 -2.22 10.56
N TYR A 86 -9.15 -1.14 11.33
CA TYR A 86 -10.26 -0.20 11.27
C TYR A 86 -9.82 1.16 11.85
N ARG A 87 -10.73 2.12 11.94
CA ARG A 87 -10.45 3.53 12.31
C ARG A 87 -9.70 3.80 13.63
N SER A 88 -9.39 2.83 14.48
CA SER A 88 -8.47 3.05 15.62
C SER A 88 -7.50 1.89 15.85
N TYR A 89 -7.45 0.94 14.92
CA TYR A 89 -6.67 -0.27 15.02
C TYR A 89 -6.05 -0.60 13.67
N TRP A 90 -4.75 -0.85 13.64
CA TRP A 90 -4.01 -0.98 12.40
C TRP A 90 -4.27 -2.30 11.67
N GLY A 91 -4.59 -3.36 12.40
CA GLY A 91 -4.62 -4.71 11.85
C GLY A 91 -3.28 -5.17 11.30
N GLY A 92 -3.27 -6.37 10.73
CA GLY A 92 -2.08 -6.96 10.13
C GLY A 92 -1.66 -6.26 8.83
N VAL A 93 -2.61 -5.83 8.00
CA VAL A 93 -2.31 -5.28 6.66
C VAL A 93 -1.72 -3.88 6.68
N ASN A 94 -2.05 -3.04 7.67
CA ASN A 94 -1.40 -1.72 7.82
C ASN A 94 -0.16 -1.80 8.71
N ALA A 95 0.21 -3.00 9.20
CA ALA A 95 1.29 -3.14 10.18
C ALA A 95 2.69 -2.82 9.64
N PRO A 96 3.00 -3.01 8.34
CA PRO A 96 4.29 -2.59 7.79
C PRO A 96 4.54 -1.10 7.93
N ASP A 97 3.49 -0.30 7.81
CA ASP A 97 3.60 1.15 7.74
C ASP A 97 3.60 1.85 9.10
N LEU A 98 3.45 1.09 10.17
CA LEU A 98 3.56 1.60 11.53
C LEU A 98 4.90 2.33 11.69
N PRO A 99 4.89 3.62 12.06
CA PRO A 99 6.14 4.33 12.22
C PRO A 99 6.88 3.81 13.45
N ALA A 100 8.20 3.88 13.42
CA ALA A 100 9.06 3.30 14.47
C ALA A 100 8.74 3.81 15.88
N TRP A 101 8.29 5.05 16.02
CA TRP A 101 7.92 5.64 17.31
C TRP A 101 6.60 5.07 17.90
N LEU A 102 5.77 4.42 17.08
CA LEU A 102 4.61 3.62 17.49
C LEU A 102 4.93 2.12 17.61
N GLY A 103 6.21 1.74 17.52
CA GLY A 103 6.64 0.35 17.65
C GLY A 103 6.59 -0.46 16.35
N GLY A 104 6.37 0.19 15.19
CA GLY A 104 6.60 -0.46 13.91
C GLY A 104 8.08 -0.59 13.57
N TYR A 105 8.39 -1.41 12.58
CA TYR A 105 9.77 -1.72 12.21
C TYR A 105 9.97 -1.95 10.70
N GLU A 106 8.90 -1.86 9.91
CA GLU A 106 8.95 -2.06 8.45
C GLU A 106 8.64 -0.77 7.67
N ALA A 107 8.25 0.33 8.33
CA ALA A 107 7.84 1.54 7.64
C ALA A 107 8.97 2.15 6.79
N ASP A 108 10.23 1.94 7.18
CA ASP A 108 11.41 2.37 6.43
C ASP A 108 12.07 1.20 5.65
N ASN A 109 11.36 0.10 5.42
CA ASN A 109 11.86 -1.09 4.73
C ASN A 109 11.26 -1.20 3.32
N PRO A 110 11.98 -0.80 2.26
CA PRO A 110 11.49 -0.87 0.89
C PRO A 110 11.05 -2.26 0.43
N ALA A 111 11.58 -3.33 1.01
CA ALA A 111 11.17 -4.70 0.66
C ALA A 111 9.77 -5.07 1.20
N ALA A 112 9.28 -4.39 2.24
CA ALA A 112 7.91 -4.55 2.74
C ALA A 112 6.89 -3.88 1.79
N HIS A 113 7.27 -2.76 1.18
CA HIS A 113 6.46 -1.96 0.25
C HIS A 113 6.69 -2.29 -1.23
N CYS A 114 7.55 -3.28 -1.51
CA CYS A 114 7.92 -3.68 -2.88
C CYS A 114 8.54 -2.57 -3.74
N ASP A 115 9.19 -1.61 -3.10
CA ASP A 115 9.82 -0.45 -3.73
C ASP A 115 11.27 -0.69 -4.14
N ASN A 116 11.83 0.33 -4.77
CA ASN A 116 13.18 0.41 -5.32
C ASN A 116 13.46 -0.52 -6.51
N ALA A 117 12.47 -1.19 -7.09
CA ALA A 117 12.65 -1.90 -8.37
C ALA A 117 12.47 -0.98 -9.58
N ASP A 118 12.79 0.31 -9.41
CA ASP A 118 12.70 1.34 -10.44
C ASP A 118 13.76 1.15 -11.52
N TYR A 119 13.30 1.26 -12.77
CA TYR A 119 14.14 1.24 -13.95
C TYR A 119 13.37 1.78 -15.13
N ILE A 120 14.03 2.61 -15.93
CA ILE A 120 13.54 3.03 -17.24
C ILE A 120 14.61 2.72 -18.27
N ARG A 121 14.20 2.18 -19.41
CA ARG A 121 15.13 1.90 -20.49
C ARG A 121 15.62 3.22 -21.07
N PRO A 122 16.86 3.31 -21.57
CA PRO A 122 17.34 4.54 -22.21
C PRO A 122 16.44 5.01 -23.36
N GLU A 123 15.84 4.09 -24.12
CA GLU A 123 14.88 4.42 -25.19
C GLU A 123 13.59 5.07 -24.69
N ASP A 124 13.20 4.78 -23.46
CA ASP A 124 12.05 5.37 -22.77
C ASP A 124 12.47 6.59 -21.92
N ASN A 125 13.75 6.97 -21.93
CA ASN A 125 14.34 8.05 -21.14
C ASN A 125 15.20 8.99 -21.99
N GLU A 126 14.70 9.34 -23.19
CA GLU A 126 15.38 10.27 -24.14
C GLU A 126 16.83 9.89 -24.51
N GLY A 127 17.17 8.61 -24.43
CA GLY A 127 18.52 8.08 -24.63
C GLY A 127 19.47 8.28 -23.44
N ALA A 128 19.01 8.88 -22.34
CA ALA A 128 19.81 9.11 -21.16
C ALA A 128 19.96 7.82 -20.32
N PRO A 129 21.15 7.56 -19.76
CA PRO A 129 21.35 6.45 -18.83
C PRO A 129 20.52 6.67 -17.57
N TYR A 130 19.95 5.59 -17.04
CA TYR A 130 19.23 5.61 -15.76
C TYR A 130 20.18 5.29 -14.60
N PRO A 131 19.99 5.87 -13.39
CA PRO A 131 20.88 5.62 -12.25
C PRO A 131 20.96 4.16 -11.80
N ARG A 132 19.90 3.37 -12.02
CA ARG A 132 19.90 1.92 -11.78
C ARG A 132 19.99 1.12 -13.07
N THR A 133 20.66 -0.01 -13.00
CA THR A 133 20.62 -1.02 -14.07
C THR A 133 19.36 -1.90 -13.95
N ARG A 134 18.96 -2.53 -15.06
CA ARG A 134 17.86 -3.50 -15.04
C ARG A 134 18.11 -4.64 -14.05
N ALA A 135 19.35 -5.14 -13.98
CA ALA A 135 19.73 -6.24 -13.10
C ALA A 135 19.53 -5.87 -11.62
N GLU A 136 20.02 -4.71 -11.21
CA GLU A 136 19.86 -4.18 -9.85
C GLU A 136 18.39 -4.01 -9.43
N ALA A 137 17.56 -3.53 -10.36
CA ALA A 137 16.14 -3.36 -10.11
C ALA A 137 15.39 -4.72 -10.07
N SER A 138 15.79 -5.69 -10.89
CA SER A 138 15.27 -7.06 -10.81
C SER A 138 15.66 -7.76 -9.50
N ASP A 139 16.90 -7.59 -9.04
CA ASP A 139 17.37 -8.13 -7.76
C ASP A 139 16.57 -7.54 -6.59
N GLN A 140 16.25 -6.23 -6.65
CA GLN A 140 15.43 -5.56 -5.64
C GLN A 140 13.99 -6.11 -5.61
N LEU A 141 13.37 -6.32 -6.77
CA LEU A 141 12.04 -6.93 -6.82
C LEU A 141 12.04 -8.35 -6.25
N VAL A 142 13.06 -9.16 -6.60
CA VAL A 142 13.23 -10.52 -6.05
C VAL A 142 13.42 -10.48 -4.52
N ALA A 143 14.10 -9.47 -3.99
CA ALA A 143 14.23 -9.26 -2.55
C ALA A 143 12.86 -8.97 -1.89
N CYS A 144 12.01 -8.13 -2.50
CA CYS A 144 10.62 -7.97 -2.03
C CYS A 144 9.86 -9.31 -2.06
N LEU A 145 9.89 -10.02 -3.20
CA LEU A 145 9.20 -11.30 -3.34
C LEU A 145 9.66 -12.32 -2.29
N GLN A 146 10.96 -12.34 -1.97
CA GLN A 146 11.50 -13.17 -0.90
C GLN A 146 11.00 -12.74 0.48
N HIS A 147 10.97 -11.44 0.75
CA HIS A 147 10.47 -10.87 2.01
C HIS A 147 9.01 -11.28 2.25
N LEU A 148 8.13 -11.03 1.27
CA LEU A 148 6.71 -11.40 1.35
C LEU A 148 6.51 -12.92 1.44
N ARG A 149 7.30 -13.69 0.67
CA ARG A 149 7.27 -15.16 0.75
C ARG A 149 7.64 -15.66 2.15
N ASN A 150 8.64 -15.08 2.81
CA ASN A 150 9.02 -15.50 4.17
C ASN A 150 7.88 -15.22 5.16
N ARG A 151 7.19 -14.08 5.05
CA ARG A 151 6.00 -13.76 5.85
C ARG A 151 4.85 -14.72 5.59
N PHE A 152 4.57 -15.03 4.33
CA PHE A 152 3.57 -16.02 3.93
C PHE A 152 3.82 -17.40 4.58
N HIS A 153 5.05 -17.94 4.44
CA HIS A 153 5.38 -19.24 5.01
C HIS A 153 5.36 -19.23 6.55
N GLY A 154 5.81 -18.12 7.15
CA GLY A 154 5.73 -17.92 8.60
C GLY A 154 4.29 -17.86 9.12
N ALA A 155 3.36 -17.26 8.37
CA ALA A 155 1.94 -17.27 8.72
C ALA A 155 1.41 -18.71 8.75
N ALA A 156 1.67 -19.49 7.69
CA ALA A 156 1.29 -20.90 7.65
C ALA A 156 1.93 -21.74 8.78
N ASP A 157 3.16 -21.41 9.22
CA ASP A 157 3.83 -22.10 10.35
C ASP A 157 3.14 -21.79 11.69
N ASN A 158 2.65 -20.57 11.85
CA ASN A 158 1.97 -20.15 13.07
C ASN A 158 0.50 -20.57 13.12
N ALA A 159 -0.13 -20.81 11.95
CA ALA A 159 -1.52 -21.21 11.82
C ALA A 159 -1.84 -22.49 12.63
N GLY A 160 -0.92 -23.47 12.68
CA GLY A 160 -1.13 -24.73 13.41
C GLY A 160 -1.13 -24.60 14.93
N GLN A 161 -0.76 -23.45 15.48
CA GLN A 161 -0.68 -23.22 16.93
C GLN A 161 -2.04 -22.84 17.54
N VAL A 162 -3.12 -22.88 16.75
CA VAL A 162 -4.51 -22.73 17.24
C VAL A 162 -4.97 -23.89 18.11
N PHE A 163 -4.25 -25.01 18.12
CA PHE A 163 -4.53 -26.15 18.99
C PHE A 163 -3.71 -26.09 20.28
N ASP A 164 -4.25 -26.64 21.36
CA ASP A 164 -3.53 -26.86 22.61
C ASP A 164 -2.69 -28.16 22.60
N ASP A 165 -2.05 -28.45 23.74
CA ASP A 165 -1.20 -29.62 23.94
C ASP A 165 -1.96 -30.95 23.86
N ASP A 166 -3.28 -30.94 24.07
CA ASP A 166 -4.16 -32.11 23.94
C ASP A 166 -4.65 -32.29 22.49
N GLY A 167 -4.34 -31.35 21.60
CA GLY A 167 -4.71 -31.35 20.19
C GLY A 167 -6.13 -30.86 19.93
N GLU A 168 -6.77 -30.23 20.92
CA GLU A 168 -8.08 -29.59 20.80
C GLU A 168 -7.92 -28.11 20.40
N LEU A 169 -8.96 -27.51 19.81
CA LEU A 169 -8.93 -26.09 19.47
C LEU A 169 -8.88 -25.25 20.76
N SER A 170 -7.85 -24.43 20.88
CA SER A 170 -7.65 -23.57 22.05
C SER A 170 -8.44 -22.28 21.90
N ASN A 171 -9.45 -22.08 22.76
CA ASN A 171 -10.22 -20.84 22.80
C ASN A 171 -9.32 -19.62 23.05
N TRP A 172 -8.19 -19.78 23.74
CA TRP A 172 -7.25 -18.68 23.95
C TRP A 172 -6.49 -18.35 22.66
N GLU A 173 -5.97 -19.35 21.95
CA GLU A 173 -5.14 -19.14 20.76
C GLU A 173 -5.94 -18.64 19.54
N THR A 174 -7.26 -18.86 19.53
CA THR A 174 -8.15 -18.51 18.42
C THR A 174 -8.90 -17.19 18.58
N GLN A 175 -8.76 -16.47 19.69
CA GLN A 175 -9.49 -15.21 19.90
C GLN A 175 -8.95 -14.07 19.04
N SER A 176 -9.87 -13.27 18.46
CA SER A 176 -9.58 -12.07 17.67
C SER A 176 -9.14 -10.84 18.48
N ALA A 177 -9.14 -10.86 19.81
CA ALA A 177 -8.68 -9.72 20.61
C ALA A 177 -7.13 -9.61 20.63
N CYS A 178 -6.56 -9.11 19.54
CA CYS A 178 -5.13 -8.91 19.34
C CYS A 178 -4.70 -7.51 19.83
N THR A 179 -4.64 -7.33 21.14
CA THR A 179 -4.20 -6.12 21.90
C THR A 179 -4.25 -4.76 21.19
N ASP A 180 -5.15 -3.89 21.67
CA ASP A 180 -5.68 -2.66 21.05
C ASP A 180 -4.72 -1.51 20.68
N THR A 181 -3.39 -1.65 20.80
CA THR A 181 -2.46 -0.52 20.57
C THR A 181 -1.15 -0.84 19.87
N ALA A 182 -0.89 -2.11 19.53
CA ALA A 182 0.32 -2.52 18.81
C ALA A 182 -0.02 -3.67 17.85
N PRO A 183 0.69 -3.80 16.72
CA PRO A 183 0.53 -4.96 15.86
C PRO A 183 0.80 -6.23 16.69
N PRO A 184 0.21 -7.37 16.33
CA PRO A 184 0.30 -8.55 17.17
C PRO A 184 1.75 -9.08 17.22
N GLY A 185 2.48 -8.68 18.26
CA GLY A 185 3.90 -8.99 18.42
C GLY A 185 4.18 -10.46 18.77
N GLU A 186 5.47 -10.82 18.79
CA GLU A 186 6.00 -12.10 19.25
C GLU A 186 5.58 -12.37 20.71
N GLY A 187 4.48 -13.09 20.91
CA GLY A 187 3.81 -13.28 22.21
C GLY A 187 2.29 -13.18 22.15
N ALA A 188 1.75 -12.69 21.03
CA ALA A 188 0.31 -12.71 20.75
C ALA A 188 -0.18 -14.13 20.44
N ARG A 189 -1.48 -14.38 20.57
CA ARG A 189 -2.16 -15.67 20.29
C ARG A 189 -1.89 -16.16 18.87
N ALA A 190 -2.06 -17.45 18.60
CA ALA A 190 -1.78 -18.05 17.29
C ALA A 190 -2.51 -17.35 16.14
N LYS A 191 -3.80 -17.07 16.30
CA LYS A 191 -4.58 -16.30 15.31
C LYS A 191 -3.96 -14.92 15.07
N CYS A 192 -3.57 -14.23 16.14
CA CYS A 192 -2.91 -12.93 16.06
C CYS A 192 -1.54 -12.98 15.36
N ARG A 193 -0.72 -14.01 15.61
CA ARG A 193 0.55 -14.19 14.88
C ARG A 193 0.33 -14.49 13.41
N PHE A 194 -0.68 -15.30 13.10
CA PHE A 194 -1.06 -15.60 11.72
C PHE A 194 -1.46 -14.32 10.97
N VAL A 195 -2.39 -13.54 11.52
CA VAL A 195 -2.90 -12.32 10.85
C VAL A 195 -1.85 -11.22 10.74
N ASP A 196 -0.90 -11.08 11.68
CA ASP A 196 0.24 -10.16 11.52
C ASP A 196 1.06 -10.55 10.29
N LEU A 197 1.53 -11.79 10.22
CA LEU A 197 2.39 -12.25 9.13
C LEU A 197 1.66 -12.30 7.78
N PHE A 198 0.41 -12.76 7.76
CA PHE A 198 -0.38 -12.79 6.55
C PHE A 198 -0.79 -11.38 6.10
N GLY A 199 -1.20 -10.51 7.02
CA GLY A 199 -1.48 -9.10 6.75
C GLY A 199 -0.27 -8.38 6.14
N ARG A 200 0.92 -8.52 6.71
CA ARG A 200 2.18 -7.99 6.14
C ARG A 200 2.49 -8.55 4.75
N THR A 201 2.10 -9.79 4.47
CA THR A 201 2.22 -10.36 3.12
C THR A 201 1.27 -9.66 2.15
N LEU A 202 0.00 -9.46 2.55
CA LEU A 202 -1.01 -8.80 1.73
C LEU A 202 -0.67 -7.33 1.47
N HIS A 203 -0.12 -6.65 2.46
CA HIS A 203 0.37 -5.28 2.36
C HIS A 203 1.29 -5.10 1.15
N GLY A 204 2.43 -5.81 1.09
CA GLY A 204 3.37 -5.66 -0.02
C GLY A 204 2.82 -6.12 -1.37
N VAL A 205 1.84 -7.05 -1.38
CA VAL A 205 1.11 -7.41 -2.60
C VAL A 205 0.26 -6.25 -3.09
N GLN A 206 -0.42 -5.54 -2.19
CA GLN A 206 -1.27 -4.39 -2.52
C GLN A 206 -0.42 -3.20 -2.96
N ASP A 207 0.67 -2.92 -2.26
CA ASP A 207 1.65 -1.89 -2.60
C ASP A 207 2.24 -2.07 -3.99
N PHE A 208 2.56 -3.31 -4.37
CA PHE A 208 3.06 -3.57 -5.72
C PHE A 208 2.11 -3.05 -6.80
N TYR A 209 0.79 -3.21 -6.68
CA TYR A 209 -0.13 -2.70 -7.71
C TYR A 209 -0.25 -1.17 -7.68
N SER A 210 -0.06 -0.57 -6.52
CA SER A 210 -0.18 0.87 -6.32
C SER A 210 1.09 1.63 -6.69
N HIS A 211 2.27 1.02 -6.53
CA HIS A 211 3.58 1.63 -6.74
C HIS A 211 4.33 1.08 -7.94
N SER A 212 3.74 0.14 -8.70
CA SER A 212 4.32 -0.35 -9.96
C SER A 212 3.59 0.16 -11.19
N ASN A 213 4.24 0.01 -12.34
CA ASN A 213 3.64 0.24 -13.65
C ASN A 213 2.93 -1.01 -14.23
N TRP A 214 2.75 -2.08 -13.44
CA TRP A 214 2.30 -3.39 -13.95
C TRP A 214 0.92 -3.32 -14.61
N VAL A 215 -0.09 -2.80 -13.91
CA VAL A 215 -1.48 -2.73 -14.42
C VAL A 215 -1.83 -1.38 -15.00
N ASP A 216 -1.02 -0.36 -14.75
CA ASP A 216 -1.36 1.01 -15.10
C ASP A 216 -1.10 1.31 -16.58
N ARG A 217 -1.79 2.34 -17.06
CA ARG A 217 -1.67 2.88 -18.41
C ARG A 217 -0.71 4.05 -18.40
N ASN A 218 0.01 4.18 -19.51
CA ASN A 218 0.73 5.40 -19.81
C ASN A 218 -0.25 6.56 -20.04
N ASN A 219 0.14 7.78 -19.68
CA ASN A 219 -0.49 8.98 -20.19
C ASN A 219 -0.06 9.18 -21.64
N GLY A 220 -0.85 8.66 -22.59
CA GLY A 220 -0.52 8.66 -24.01
C GLY A 220 -0.42 10.05 -24.67
N ASN A 221 -0.69 11.14 -23.94
CA ASN A 221 -0.52 12.51 -24.43
C ASN A 221 0.85 13.10 -24.08
N ASP A 222 1.57 12.49 -23.14
CA ASP A 222 2.84 12.99 -22.64
C ASP A 222 3.99 12.08 -23.07
N ALA A 223 5.19 12.67 -23.14
CA ALA A 223 6.41 11.90 -23.37
C ALA A 223 6.61 10.90 -22.22
N THR A 224 7.28 9.81 -22.53
CA THR A 224 7.73 8.88 -21.49
C THR A 224 9.06 9.37 -20.95
N ASP A 225 9.13 9.56 -19.64
CA ASP A 225 10.29 10.07 -18.91
C ASP A 225 10.24 9.65 -17.43
N LEU A 226 11.06 10.30 -16.59
CA LEU A 226 11.12 10.05 -15.15
C LEU A 226 9.85 10.40 -14.39
N GLU A 227 9.05 11.36 -14.89
CA GLU A 227 7.83 11.86 -14.26
C GLU A 227 6.57 11.21 -14.86
N ASN A 228 6.69 10.60 -16.04
CA ASN A 228 5.66 9.81 -16.69
C ASN A 228 6.25 8.51 -17.27
N PRO A 229 6.65 7.55 -16.41
CA PRO A 229 7.19 6.28 -16.86
C PRO A 229 6.12 5.46 -17.60
N PRO A 230 6.54 4.55 -18.49
CA PRO A 230 5.60 3.81 -19.32
C PRO A 230 4.81 2.82 -18.46
N GLY A 231 3.48 2.77 -18.65
CA GLY A 231 2.60 1.76 -18.08
C GLY A 231 2.57 0.48 -18.90
N MET A 232 2.48 -0.69 -18.24
CA MET A 232 2.47 -1.99 -18.92
C MET A 232 1.06 -2.47 -19.31
N TYR A 233 0.00 -1.83 -18.78
CA TYR A 233 -1.40 -2.11 -19.07
C TYR A 233 -1.78 -3.60 -18.98
N ARG A 234 -1.21 -4.32 -18.02
CA ARG A 234 -1.53 -5.73 -17.78
C ARG A 234 -2.93 -5.89 -17.21
N SER A 235 -3.55 -7.02 -17.51
CA SER A 235 -4.90 -7.38 -17.09
C SER A 235 -4.87 -8.75 -16.41
N GLU A 236 -3.86 -8.95 -15.57
CA GLU A 236 -3.62 -10.18 -14.85
C GLU A 236 -2.87 -9.88 -13.55
N VAL A 237 -3.03 -10.75 -12.56
CA VAL A 237 -2.18 -10.75 -11.36
C VAL A 237 -0.72 -10.98 -11.75
N PHE A 238 0.22 -10.38 -11.01
CA PHE A 238 1.64 -10.53 -11.29
C PHE A 238 2.10 -11.97 -10.98
N PRO A 239 2.54 -12.73 -11.99
CA PRO A 239 2.74 -14.18 -11.84
C PRO A 239 3.85 -14.55 -10.85
N LEU A 240 4.82 -13.67 -10.62
CA LEU A 240 5.94 -13.94 -9.70
C LEU A 240 5.56 -13.79 -8.22
N MET A 241 4.40 -13.19 -7.90
CA MET A 241 3.84 -13.16 -6.54
C MET A 241 3.16 -14.49 -6.18
N SER A 242 3.80 -15.62 -6.46
CA SER A 242 3.25 -16.95 -6.21
C SER A 242 4.00 -17.62 -5.06
N PHE A 243 3.69 -17.24 -3.82
CA PHE A 243 4.55 -17.51 -2.66
C PHE A 243 4.67 -18.98 -2.23
N ARG A 244 3.75 -19.85 -2.67
CA ARG A 244 3.90 -21.32 -2.52
C ARG A 244 5.00 -21.90 -3.40
N LEU A 245 5.25 -21.28 -4.55
CA LEU A 245 6.26 -21.76 -5.49
C LEU A 245 7.66 -21.34 -5.03
N PRO A 246 8.71 -22.00 -5.55
CA PRO A 246 10.07 -21.51 -5.42
C PRO A 246 10.19 -20.08 -5.96
N LEU A 247 11.06 -19.29 -5.32
CA LEU A 247 11.33 -17.92 -5.74
C LEU A 247 11.89 -17.90 -7.17
N SER A 248 11.32 -17.05 -8.03
CA SER A 248 11.81 -16.86 -9.40
C SER A 248 13.16 -16.14 -9.42
N PRO A 249 14.07 -16.51 -10.35
CA PRO A 249 15.31 -15.77 -10.55
C PRO A 249 15.04 -14.36 -11.10
N PRO A 250 15.98 -13.41 -10.93
CA PRO A 250 15.88 -12.05 -11.47
C PRO A 250 15.65 -11.98 -12.98
N SER A 251 16.04 -13.01 -13.74
CA SER A 251 15.82 -13.11 -15.19
C SER A 251 14.36 -13.26 -15.59
N ASP A 252 13.47 -13.65 -14.67
CA ASP A 252 12.04 -13.80 -14.94
C ASP A 252 11.28 -12.47 -14.77
N VAL A 253 11.91 -11.45 -14.18
CA VAL A 253 11.33 -10.12 -14.04
C VAL A 253 11.17 -9.48 -15.41
N PRO A 254 9.95 -9.07 -15.81
CA PRO A 254 9.74 -8.42 -17.10
C PRO A 254 10.61 -7.17 -17.24
N GLU A 255 11.25 -7.02 -18.40
CA GLU A 255 12.23 -5.94 -18.62
C GLU A 255 11.67 -4.53 -18.35
N GLN A 256 10.40 -4.32 -18.68
CA GLN A 256 9.68 -3.05 -18.58
C GLN A 256 9.04 -2.81 -17.20
N LEU A 257 9.07 -3.78 -16.29
CA LEU A 257 8.46 -3.63 -14.97
C LEU A 257 9.28 -2.68 -14.10
N ALA A 258 8.62 -1.71 -13.49
CA ALA A 258 9.22 -0.78 -12.54
C ALA A 258 8.31 -0.62 -11.32
N THR A 259 8.93 -0.50 -10.14
CA THR A 259 8.29 0.05 -8.93
C THR A 259 8.93 1.38 -8.57
N GLY A 260 8.33 2.17 -7.68
CA GLY A 260 8.85 3.48 -7.30
C GLY A 260 10.10 3.41 -6.44
N CYS A 261 10.95 4.43 -6.50
CA CYS A 261 12.02 4.61 -5.52
C CYS A 261 11.42 5.03 -4.17
N PHE A 262 11.76 4.27 -3.12
CA PHE A 262 11.25 4.49 -1.76
C PHE A 262 11.72 5.85 -1.21
N PRO A 263 10.84 6.69 -0.65
CA PRO A 263 11.11 8.09 -0.33
C PRO A 263 12.40 8.31 0.49
N SER A 264 13.45 8.75 -0.18
CA SER A 264 14.76 9.00 0.41
C SER A 264 15.57 9.97 -0.45
N ASP A 265 16.66 10.52 0.11
CA ASP A 265 17.55 11.41 -0.64
C ASP A 265 18.27 10.66 -1.80
N GLU A 266 18.26 9.32 -1.79
CA GLU A 266 18.82 8.46 -2.84
C GLU A 266 17.92 8.32 -4.08
N CYS A 267 16.74 8.96 -4.07
CA CYS A 267 15.79 8.97 -5.20
C CYS A 267 16.03 10.10 -6.21
N GLU A 268 17.05 10.93 -6.04
CA GLU A 268 17.36 11.98 -7.02
C GLU A 268 17.64 11.37 -8.41
N GLY A 269 16.89 11.82 -9.42
CA GLY A 269 17.00 11.34 -10.80
C GLY A 269 16.39 9.95 -11.05
N ARG A 270 15.57 9.44 -10.13
CA ARG A 270 14.88 8.15 -10.24
C ARG A 270 13.37 8.35 -10.32
N ILE A 271 12.66 7.37 -10.89
CA ILE A 271 11.20 7.26 -10.82
C ILE A 271 10.82 7.16 -9.34
N LYS A 272 10.02 8.10 -8.86
CA LYS A 272 9.68 8.16 -7.45
C LYS A 272 8.42 7.38 -7.16
N HIS A 273 8.38 6.81 -5.97
CA HIS A 273 7.19 6.23 -5.40
C HIS A 273 6.05 7.24 -5.35
N ASP A 274 6.14 8.22 -4.45
CA ASP A 274 5.04 9.12 -4.13
C ASP A 274 4.59 10.03 -5.29
N GLU A 275 5.58 10.55 -6.02
CA GLU A 275 5.34 11.60 -7.01
C GLU A 275 4.95 11.03 -8.38
N THR A 276 5.46 9.83 -8.70
CA THR A 276 5.43 9.32 -10.07
C THR A 276 4.55 8.09 -10.25
N LEU A 277 4.77 7.04 -9.46
CA LEU A 277 4.06 5.76 -9.65
C LEU A 277 2.88 5.57 -8.72
N ASN A 278 2.75 6.37 -7.66
CA ASN A 278 1.73 6.21 -6.64
C ASN A 278 0.29 6.20 -7.20
N LYS A 279 -0.52 5.22 -6.80
CA LYS A 279 -1.96 5.09 -7.06
C LYS A 279 -2.69 4.70 -5.77
N ASP A 280 -2.41 5.36 -4.65
CA ASP A 280 -2.87 4.94 -3.33
C ASP A 280 -3.75 5.91 -2.56
N THR A 281 -4.18 7.03 -3.17
CA THR A 281 -4.81 8.11 -2.40
C THR A 281 -6.33 8.22 -2.60
N ALA A 282 -7.00 7.11 -2.93
CA ALA A 282 -8.38 7.15 -3.37
C ALA A 282 -9.35 6.56 -2.33
N GLU A 283 -10.54 7.14 -2.27
CA GLU A 283 -11.65 6.52 -1.56
C GLU A 283 -12.09 5.23 -2.26
N ILE A 284 -12.04 4.11 -1.53
CA ILE A 284 -12.44 2.78 -2.00
C ILE A 284 -13.68 2.33 -1.23
N ASP A 285 -14.68 1.83 -1.93
CA ASP A 285 -15.80 1.10 -1.33
C ASP A 285 -15.29 -0.26 -0.79
N PRO A 286 -15.34 -0.50 0.53
CA PRO A 286 -14.80 -1.72 1.14
C PRO A 286 -15.59 -2.99 0.80
N VAL A 287 -16.75 -2.88 0.16
CA VAL A 287 -17.55 -4.04 -0.28
C VAL A 287 -17.24 -4.35 -1.74
N THR A 288 -17.22 -3.31 -2.59
CA THR A 288 -17.15 -3.51 -4.05
C THR A 288 -15.77 -3.30 -4.65
N GLY A 289 -14.87 -2.60 -3.94
CA GLY A 289 -13.59 -2.15 -4.49
C GLY A 289 -13.73 -1.02 -5.53
N GLN A 290 -14.90 -0.39 -5.63
CA GLN A 290 -15.10 0.76 -6.50
C GLN A 290 -14.39 1.98 -5.94
N VAL A 291 -13.70 2.70 -6.81
CA VAL A 291 -12.96 3.91 -6.48
C VAL A 291 -13.79 5.14 -6.79
N THR A 292 -13.81 6.12 -5.88
CA THR A 292 -14.21 7.50 -6.23
C THR A 292 -12.96 8.36 -6.46
N LEU A 293 -13.00 9.22 -7.48
CA LEU A 293 -11.81 9.96 -7.95
C LEU A 293 -11.49 11.22 -7.14
N ASP A 294 -12.26 11.51 -6.09
CA ASP A 294 -12.03 12.68 -5.23
C ASP A 294 -10.79 12.43 -4.36
N GLY A 295 -9.66 13.11 -4.67
CA GLY A 295 -8.42 13.02 -3.88
C GLY A 295 -7.29 12.15 -4.47
N THR A 296 -7.37 11.75 -5.74
CA THR A 296 -6.40 10.83 -6.37
C THR A 296 -5.03 11.43 -6.69
N SER A 297 -3.98 10.60 -6.65
CA SER A 297 -2.62 10.93 -7.06
C SER A 297 -2.56 11.30 -8.55
N ALA A 298 -1.51 12.00 -8.98
CA ALA A 298 -1.35 12.37 -10.39
C ALA A 298 -1.38 11.14 -11.31
N ARG A 299 -0.73 10.03 -10.91
CA ARG A 299 -0.72 8.78 -11.68
C ARG A 299 -2.06 8.04 -11.63
N GLY A 300 -2.76 8.09 -10.49
CA GLY A 300 -4.08 7.50 -10.31
C GLY A 300 -5.16 8.15 -11.18
N GLN A 301 -5.04 9.46 -11.44
CA GLN A 301 -5.94 10.24 -12.30
C GLN A 301 -5.81 9.93 -13.80
N ILE A 302 -4.73 9.27 -14.21
CA ILE A 302 -4.56 8.90 -15.63
C ILE A 302 -5.55 7.78 -15.96
N LEU A 303 -6.58 8.14 -16.73
CA LEU A 303 -7.60 7.21 -17.22
C LEU A 303 -8.29 6.44 -16.09
N ASP A 304 -8.06 5.12 -15.99
CA ASP A 304 -8.62 4.22 -14.99
C ASP A 304 -7.52 3.61 -14.07
N ASN A 305 -6.32 4.19 -14.03
CA ASN A 305 -5.15 3.63 -13.35
C ASN A 305 -5.41 3.27 -11.89
N GLN A 306 -6.05 4.17 -11.13
CA GLN A 306 -6.41 3.92 -9.75
C GLN A 306 -7.33 2.69 -9.60
N GLN A 307 -8.42 2.66 -10.38
CA GLN A 307 -9.36 1.53 -10.34
C GLN A 307 -8.68 0.22 -10.76
N ARG A 308 -7.74 0.27 -11.71
CA ARG A 308 -6.99 -0.93 -12.13
C ARG A 308 -6.08 -1.45 -11.03
N ALA A 309 -5.36 -0.58 -10.32
CA ALA A 309 -4.54 -0.95 -9.18
C ALA A 309 -5.37 -1.67 -8.11
N VAL A 310 -6.48 -1.05 -7.68
CA VAL A 310 -7.41 -1.63 -6.70
C VAL A 310 -7.99 -2.96 -7.18
N THR A 311 -8.45 -3.04 -8.43
CA THR A 311 -9.05 -4.27 -8.99
C THR A 311 -8.09 -5.45 -8.93
N TRP A 312 -6.83 -5.24 -9.32
CA TRP A 312 -5.84 -6.32 -9.35
C TRP A 312 -5.22 -6.61 -7.97
N ALA A 313 -5.13 -5.62 -7.09
CA ALA A 313 -4.79 -5.82 -5.69
C ALA A 313 -5.83 -6.69 -4.97
N ILE A 314 -7.13 -6.48 -5.21
CA ILE A 314 -8.22 -7.33 -4.70
C ILE A 314 -8.10 -8.75 -5.27
N ALA A 315 -7.92 -8.88 -6.57
CA ALA A 315 -7.80 -10.18 -7.23
C ALA A 315 -6.60 -10.98 -6.70
N ASP A 316 -5.46 -10.32 -6.49
CA ASP A 316 -4.26 -10.97 -5.97
C ASP A 316 -4.39 -11.27 -4.47
N THR A 317 -4.99 -10.39 -3.68
CA THR A 317 -5.31 -10.64 -2.26
C THR A 317 -6.15 -11.92 -2.10
N ARG A 318 -7.19 -12.09 -2.93
CA ARG A 318 -7.99 -13.33 -2.97
C ARG A 318 -7.15 -14.55 -3.36
N ARG A 319 -6.27 -14.40 -4.35
CA ARG A 319 -5.36 -15.47 -4.77
C ARG A 319 -4.38 -15.86 -3.66
N GLN A 320 -3.85 -14.90 -2.91
CA GLN A 320 -2.95 -15.17 -1.79
C GLN A 320 -3.67 -15.90 -0.66
N TRP A 321 -4.92 -15.55 -0.36
CA TRP A 321 -5.70 -16.30 0.62
C TRP A 321 -5.99 -17.74 0.15
N ALA A 322 -6.39 -17.93 -1.11
CA ALA A 322 -6.55 -19.27 -1.66
C ALA A 322 -5.25 -20.09 -1.57
N ALA A 323 -4.10 -19.49 -1.90
CA ALA A 323 -2.80 -20.12 -1.76
C ALA A 323 -2.45 -20.42 -0.29
N MET A 324 -2.77 -19.53 0.64
CA MET A 324 -2.54 -19.75 2.08
C MET A 324 -3.31 -20.96 2.60
N ARG A 325 -4.58 -21.10 2.21
CA ARG A 325 -5.40 -22.27 2.56
C ARG A 325 -4.79 -23.56 2.05
N ASP A 326 -4.36 -23.58 0.79
CA ASP A 326 -3.70 -24.76 0.24
C ASP A 326 -2.35 -25.06 0.91
N GLU A 327 -1.61 -24.04 1.35
CA GLU A 327 -0.36 -24.21 2.10
C GLU A 327 -0.62 -24.80 3.49
N ILE A 328 -1.66 -24.32 4.18
CA ILE A 328 -2.10 -24.86 5.47
C ILE A 328 -2.51 -26.33 5.32
N ARG A 329 -3.34 -26.68 4.33
CA ARG A 329 -3.71 -28.09 4.04
C ARG A 329 -2.50 -28.94 3.70
N ALA A 330 -1.58 -28.44 2.88
CA ALA A 330 -0.36 -29.16 2.52
C ALA A 330 0.54 -29.44 3.74
N ARG A 331 0.58 -28.52 4.72
CA ARG A 331 1.42 -28.62 5.91
C ARG A 331 0.82 -29.49 7.01
N TYR A 332 -0.48 -29.38 7.27
CA TYR A 332 -1.14 -30.01 8.41
C TYR A 332 -2.04 -31.21 8.03
N GLY A 333 -2.21 -31.48 6.74
CA GLY A 333 -3.18 -32.46 6.22
C GLY A 333 -4.56 -31.84 6.04
N GLU A 334 -5.42 -32.48 5.25
CA GLU A 334 -6.71 -31.92 4.82
C GLU A 334 -7.62 -31.58 6.01
N GLU A 335 -7.98 -32.58 6.83
CA GLU A 335 -8.93 -32.42 7.94
C GLU A 335 -8.47 -31.39 8.98
N ARG A 336 -7.19 -31.49 9.40
CA ARG A 336 -6.61 -30.54 10.36
C ARG A 336 -6.43 -29.17 9.74
N GLY A 337 -6.08 -29.11 8.46
CA GLY A 337 -5.93 -27.88 7.69
C GLY A 337 -7.24 -27.09 7.60
N GLU A 338 -8.36 -27.76 7.28
CA GLU A 338 -9.68 -27.12 7.28
C GLU A 338 -10.06 -26.59 8.66
N THR A 339 -9.79 -27.35 9.71
CA THR A 339 -10.03 -26.91 11.09
C THR A 339 -9.24 -25.64 11.42
N ILE A 340 -7.98 -25.56 11.00
CA ILE A 340 -7.14 -24.37 11.16
C ILE A 340 -7.71 -23.20 10.38
N ILE A 341 -8.02 -23.39 9.09
CA ILE A 341 -8.57 -22.34 8.21
C ILE A 341 -9.83 -21.74 8.84
N CYS A 342 -10.74 -22.59 9.29
CA CYS A 342 -11.95 -22.15 9.97
C CYS A 342 -11.69 -21.40 11.26
N ALA A 343 -10.75 -21.87 12.08
CA ALA A 343 -10.40 -21.18 13.33
C ALA A 343 -9.83 -19.78 13.09
N LEU A 344 -9.14 -19.58 11.95
CA LEU A 344 -8.58 -18.29 11.56
C LEU A 344 -9.63 -17.33 10.98
N THR A 345 -10.69 -17.83 10.33
CA THR A 345 -11.69 -16.99 9.68
C THR A 345 -12.91 -16.66 10.52
N HIS A 346 -13.20 -17.46 11.55
CA HIS A 346 -14.36 -17.26 12.42
C HIS A 346 -14.05 -16.44 13.67
N ASP A 347 -15.03 -15.71 14.16
CA ASP A 347 -14.93 -14.83 15.33
C ASP A 347 -14.98 -15.63 16.64
N THR A 348 -15.77 -16.71 16.68
CA THR A 348 -15.96 -17.56 17.87
C THR A 348 -15.77 -19.05 17.60
N PRO A 349 -14.58 -19.47 17.14
CA PRO A 349 -14.39 -20.80 16.54
C PRO A 349 -14.56 -21.98 17.49
N VAL A 350 -14.40 -21.79 18.81
CA VAL A 350 -14.60 -22.87 19.79
C VAL A 350 -16.08 -23.03 20.19
N ALA A 351 -16.87 -21.94 20.17
CA ALA A 351 -18.28 -22.02 20.53
C ALA A 351 -19.10 -22.84 19.53
N ASN A 352 -18.61 -22.92 18.30
CA ASN A 352 -19.25 -23.59 17.17
C ASN A 352 -18.58 -24.93 16.81
N TRP A 353 -17.63 -25.40 17.63
CA TRP A 353 -16.90 -26.66 17.42
C TRP A 353 -17.59 -27.85 18.12
N PRO A 354 -17.69 -29.05 17.47
CA PRO A 354 -17.36 -29.31 16.08
C PRO A 354 -18.40 -28.68 15.14
N TRP A 355 -17.90 -28.06 14.07
CA TRP A 355 -18.70 -27.38 13.06
C TRP A 355 -19.73 -28.31 12.44
N THR A 356 -20.93 -27.80 12.13
CA THR A 356 -21.91 -28.60 11.40
C THR A 356 -21.60 -28.60 9.91
N THR A 357 -22.05 -29.63 9.19
CA THR A 357 -21.96 -29.74 7.73
C THR A 357 -22.42 -28.43 7.09
N GLY A 358 -21.49 -27.67 6.48
CA GLY A 358 -21.73 -26.38 5.85
C GLY A 358 -21.04 -25.17 6.49
N ASP A 359 -20.61 -25.24 7.76
CA ASP A 359 -19.90 -24.12 8.41
C ASP A 359 -18.40 -24.12 8.07
N CYS A 360 -17.84 -25.29 7.69
CA CYS A 360 -16.39 -25.49 7.48
C CYS A 360 -16.06 -26.65 6.52
N GLU A 361 -17.05 -27.18 5.81
CA GLU A 361 -16.83 -28.23 4.82
C GLU A 361 -16.69 -27.58 3.43
N ALA A 362 -15.50 -27.72 2.84
CA ALA A 362 -15.19 -27.25 1.49
C ALA A 362 -15.99 -27.97 0.39
#